data_AF-A0A3C0SMF1-F1
#
_entry.id   AF-A0A3C0SMF1-F1
#
_cell.length_a   1.000
_cell.length_b   1.000
_cell.length_c   1.000
_cell.angle_alpha   90.00
_cell.angle_beta   90.00
_cell.angle_gamma   90.00
#
_symmetry.space_group_name_H-M   'P 1'
#
loop_
_entity.id
_entity.type
_entity.pdbx_description
1 polymer ?
#
loop_
_entity_poly.entity_id
_entity_poly.type
_entity_poly.pdbx_seq_one_letter_code
_entity_poly.pdbx_strand_id
1 'polypeptide(L)'
;MLKEFNAKIPKNYKILLYLLIINSLIAIIYLSISIIIKPLDLHFRGWIDMIASKCLYLSGISIIIFVATALCNLCEHKFLKTLTFTLATLLILIFSFFSFIIFAFTYSPEHTITKNNEKVIAKVHMGLLHSFTEFYEPATIFFKRPSDIQHEEFKGSYDPYK
;
A
#
# COMPACT_ATOMS: atom_id res chain seq x y z
N MET A 1 12.59 37.30 -1.86
CA MET A 1 12.96 35.89 -1.55
C MET A 1 11.78 34.94 -1.36
N LEU A 2 11.06 34.88 -0.22
CA LEU A 2 9.94 33.90 -0.05
C LEU A 2 8.73 34.16 -0.97
N LYS A 3 8.45 35.43 -1.32
CA LYS A 3 7.40 35.81 -2.28
C LYS A 3 7.74 35.47 -3.74
N GLU A 4 9.03 35.46 -4.11
CA GLU A 4 9.47 35.15 -5.48
C GLU A 4 9.52 33.64 -5.74
N PHE A 5 9.81 32.84 -4.71
CA PHE A 5 9.77 31.38 -4.80
C PHE A 5 8.33 30.87 -5.04
N ASN A 6 7.33 31.53 -4.43
CA ASN A 6 5.92 31.19 -4.60
C ASN A 6 5.34 31.56 -5.99
N ALA A 7 5.96 32.49 -6.70
CA ALA A 7 5.49 32.97 -8.01
C ALA A 7 5.95 32.08 -9.18
N LYS A 8 6.94 31.20 -8.97
CA LYS A 8 7.58 30.40 -10.04
C LYS A 8 7.27 28.90 -10.00
N ILE A 9 6.47 28.43 -9.04
CA ILE A 9 6.07 27.03 -8.94
C ILE A 9 4.82 26.81 -9.80
N PRO A 10 4.89 26.04 -10.90
CA PRO A 10 3.75 25.73 -11.74
C PRO A 10 2.63 25.10 -10.89
N LYS A 11 1.36 25.43 -11.16
CA LYS A 11 0.19 24.90 -10.42
C LYS A 11 0.23 23.38 -10.21
N ASN A 12 0.77 22.65 -11.19
CA ASN A 12 0.91 21.19 -11.19
C ASN A 12 1.84 20.67 -10.07
N TYR A 13 2.87 21.44 -9.68
CA TYR A 13 3.75 21.08 -8.57
C TYR A 13 3.07 21.14 -7.21
N LYS A 14 2.20 22.13 -7.03
CA LYS A 14 1.45 22.27 -5.77
C LYS A 14 0.55 21.06 -5.58
N ILE A 15 -0.11 20.60 -6.65
CA ILE A 15 -0.96 19.40 -6.63
C ILE A 15 -0.15 18.15 -6.26
N LEU A 16 0.99 17.93 -6.92
CA LEU A 16 1.88 16.79 -6.60
C LEU A 16 2.38 16.83 -5.16
N LEU A 17 2.75 18.01 -4.67
CA LEU A 17 3.19 18.19 -3.29
C LEU A 17 2.05 17.90 -2.29
N TYR A 18 0.83 18.37 -2.55
CA TYR A 18 -0.32 18.05 -1.71
C TYR A 18 -0.62 16.55 -1.68
N LEU A 19 -0.58 15.88 -2.84
CA LEU A 19 -0.76 14.43 -2.91
C LEU A 19 0.31 13.69 -2.10
N LEU A 20 1.57 14.11 -2.22
CA LEU A 20 2.66 13.53 -1.45
C LEU A 20 2.46 13.73 0.05
N ILE A 21 2.12 14.93 0.49
CA ILE A 21 1.89 15.25 1.91
C ILE A 21 0.74 14.42 2.47
N ILE A 22 -0.42 14.38 1.79
CA ILE A 22 -1.61 13.67 2.26
C ILE A 22 -1.34 12.17 2.37
N ASN A 23 -0.77 11.55 1.33
CA ASN A 23 -0.46 10.12 1.35
C ASN A 23 0.60 9.77 2.40
N SER A 24 1.62 10.62 2.56
CA SER A 24 2.64 10.43 3.59
C SER A 24 2.06 10.57 5.00
N LEU A 25 1.16 11.52 5.22
CA LEU A 25 0.47 11.71 6.50
C LEU A 25 -0.37 10.47 6.85
N ILE A 26 -1.12 9.91 5.89
CA ILE A 26 -1.88 8.68 6.09
C ILE A 26 -0.96 7.51 6.45
N ALA A 27 0.17 7.35 5.74
CA ALA A 27 1.14 6.31 6.04
C ALA A 27 1.75 6.47 7.44
N ILE A 28 2.09 7.70 7.84
CA ILE A 28 2.61 8.00 9.18
C ILE A 28 1.56 7.65 10.24
N ILE A 29 0.30 8.08 10.07
CA ILE A 29 -0.79 7.76 11.00
C ILE A 29 -0.96 6.25 11.13
N TYR A 30 -0.98 5.52 10.01
CA TYR A 30 -1.05 4.07 9.99
C TYR A 30 0.10 3.44 10.80
N LEU A 31 1.35 3.86 10.57
CA LEU A 31 2.52 3.36 11.30
C LEU A 31 2.46 3.69 12.78
N SER A 32 2.08 4.92 13.13
CA SER A 32 1.95 5.36 14.52
C SER A 32 0.90 4.54 15.27
N ILE A 33 -0.28 4.35 14.69
CA ILE A 33 -1.34 3.54 15.30
C ILE A 33 -0.89 2.07 15.36
N SER A 34 -0.25 1.53 14.32
CA SER A 34 0.29 0.16 14.31
C SER A 34 1.22 -0.10 15.49
N ILE A 35 2.09 0.85 15.82
CA ILE A 35 2.99 0.77 16.98
C ILE A 35 2.20 0.80 18.30
N ILE A 36 1.18 1.66 18.41
CA ILE A 36 0.35 1.79 19.62
C ILE A 36 -0.49 0.55 19.88
N ILE A 37 -1.02 -0.10 18.84
CA ILE A 37 -1.91 -1.26 18.99
C ILE A 37 -1.16 -2.58 19.16
N LYS A 38 0.11 -2.65 18.74
CA LYS A 38 0.92 -3.89 18.80
C LYS A 38 1.00 -4.52 20.21
N PRO A 39 1.18 -3.76 21.32
CA PRO A 39 1.17 -4.33 22.68
C PRO A 39 -0.18 -4.88 23.12
N LEU A 40 -1.27 -4.51 22.44
CA LEU A 40 -2.64 -4.94 22.74
C LEU A 40 -3.05 -6.19 21.94
N ASP A 41 -2.10 -6.81 21.24
CA ASP A 41 -2.32 -7.94 20.32
C ASP A 41 -3.42 -7.66 19.28
N LEU A 42 -3.48 -6.40 18.85
CA LEU A 42 -4.43 -5.90 17.87
C LEU A 42 -3.72 -5.71 16.54
N HIS A 43 -4.38 -6.16 15.48
CA HIS A 43 -3.95 -5.97 14.09
C HIS A 43 -4.99 -5.17 13.33
N PHE A 44 -4.55 -4.42 12.33
CA PHE A 44 -5.45 -3.79 11.39
C PHE A 44 -6.19 -4.84 10.54
N ARG A 45 -7.37 -4.44 10.07
CA ARG A 45 -8.09 -5.18 9.02
C ARG A 45 -7.36 -5.01 7.68
N GLY A 46 -7.37 -6.06 6.86
CA GLY A 46 -6.64 -6.10 5.59
C GLY A 46 -7.05 -5.01 4.59
N TRP A 47 -8.26 -4.48 4.68
CA TRP A 47 -8.67 -3.32 3.85
C TRP A 47 -7.92 -2.03 4.24
N ILE A 48 -7.54 -1.87 5.51
CA ILE A 48 -6.73 -0.73 5.98
C ILE A 48 -5.29 -0.91 5.51
N ASP A 49 -4.75 -2.12 5.65
CA ASP A 49 -3.41 -2.46 5.13
C ASP A 49 -3.34 -2.17 3.62
N MET A 50 -4.41 -2.48 2.88
CA MET A 50 -4.54 -2.16 1.45
C MET A 50 -4.57 -0.65 1.18
N ILE A 51 -5.27 0.15 1.99
CA ILE A 51 -5.27 1.62 1.85
C ILE A 51 -3.86 2.17 2.10
N ALA A 52 -3.20 1.74 3.17
CA ALA A 52 -1.85 2.18 3.51
C ALA A 52 -0.84 1.83 2.40
N SER A 53 -0.92 0.60 1.86
CA SER A 53 -0.13 0.15 0.71
C SER A 53 -0.36 1.04 -0.53
N LYS A 54 -1.62 1.35 -0.87
CA LYS A 54 -1.96 2.23 -1.99
C LYS A 54 -1.44 3.65 -1.79
N CYS A 55 -1.51 4.19 -0.57
CA CYS A 55 -0.95 5.50 -0.26
C CYS A 55 0.58 5.53 -0.48
N LEU A 56 1.31 4.49 -0.06
CA LEU A 56 2.75 4.40 -0.31
C LEU A 56 3.07 4.32 -1.81
N TYR A 57 2.31 3.52 -2.57
CA TYR A 57 2.45 3.42 -4.02
C TYR A 57 2.24 4.78 -4.71
N LEU A 58 1.17 5.50 -4.35
CA LEU A 58 0.86 6.82 -4.90
C LEU A 58 1.90 7.88 -4.52
N SER A 59 2.45 7.82 -3.30
CA SER A 59 3.57 8.66 -2.89
C SER A 59 4.81 8.40 -3.74
N GLY A 60 5.14 7.13 -4.01
CA GLY A 60 6.25 6.73 -4.89
C GLY A 60 6.11 7.34 -6.29
N ILE A 61 4.96 7.18 -6.93
CA ILE A 61 4.68 7.80 -8.24
C ILE A 61 4.80 9.32 -8.18
N SER A 62 4.22 9.93 -7.15
CA SER A 62 4.24 11.39 -6.98
C SER A 62 5.67 11.94 -6.87
N ILE A 63 6.57 11.23 -6.17
CA ILE A 63 7.99 11.58 -6.05
C ILE A 63 8.66 11.50 -7.42
N ILE A 64 8.44 10.42 -8.17
CA ILE A 64 9.05 10.24 -9.50
C ILE A 64 8.66 11.39 -10.43
N ILE A 65 7.37 11.72 -10.49
CA ILE A 65 6.87 12.81 -11.33
C ILE A 65 7.43 14.15 -10.85
N PHE A 66 7.47 14.39 -9.53
CA PHE A 66 8.01 15.62 -8.95
C PHE A 66 9.48 15.83 -9.33
N VAL A 67 10.32 14.80 -9.15
CA VAL A 67 11.74 14.84 -9.50
C VAL A 67 11.94 15.03 -10.99
N ALA A 68 11.22 14.26 -11.83
CA ALA A 68 11.31 14.39 -13.29
C ALA A 68 10.96 15.81 -13.76
N THR A 69 9.88 16.38 -13.22
CA THR A 69 9.49 17.74 -13.54
C THR A 69 10.55 18.73 -13.07
N ALA A 70 11.12 18.54 -11.86
CA ALA A 70 12.15 19.42 -11.30
C ALA A 70 13.40 19.43 -12.18
N LEU A 71 13.86 18.26 -12.62
CA LEU A 71 14.97 18.14 -13.56
C LEU A 71 14.66 18.80 -14.92
N CYS A 72 13.46 18.58 -15.47
CA CYS A 72 13.04 19.23 -16.71
C CYS A 72 12.99 20.76 -16.62
N ASN A 73 12.72 21.33 -15.45
CA ASN A 73 12.73 22.78 -15.22
C ASN A 73 14.15 23.35 -15.10
N LEU A 74 15.14 22.53 -14.71
CA LEU A 74 16.55 22.92 -14.66
C LEU A 74 17.24 22.82 -16.02
N CYS A 75 16.75 21.95 -16.91
CA CYS A 75 17.30 21.80 -18.25
C CYS A 75 16.71 22.82 -19.23
N GLU A 76 17.55 23.43 -20.08
CA GLU A 76 17.07 24.28 -21.18
C GLU A 76 16.95 23.49 -22.49
N HIS A 77 17.78 22.46 -22.69
CA HIS A 77 17.80 21.66 -23.90
C HIS A 77 16.57 20.76 -24.06
N LYS A 78 15.84 20.92 -25.17
CA LYS A 78 14.65 20.14 -25.51
C LYS A 78 14.90 18.63 -25.51
N PHE A 79 16.04 18.18 -26.03
CA PHE A 79 16.41 16.76 -26.06
C PHE A 79 16.51 16.16 -24.64
N LEU A 80 17.17 16.86 -23.72
CA LEU A 80 17.32 16.40 -22.33
C LEU A 80 15.96 16.34 -21.64
N LYS A 81 15.06 17.31 -21.85
CA LYS A 81 13.69 17.25 -21.31
C LYS A 81 12.95 16.00 -21.78
N THR A 82 12.98 15.73 -23.09
CA THR A 82 12.34 14.54 -23.66
C THR A 82 12.94 13.27 -23.06
N LEU A 83 14.27 13.19 -22.97
CA LEU A 83 14.96 12.04 -22.37
C LEU A 83 14.55 11.83 -20.90
N THR A 84 14.50 12.90 -20.09
CA THR A 84 14.05 12.85 -18.69
C THR A 84 12.62 12.35 -18.56
N PHE A 85 11.68 12.83 -19.39
CA PHE A 85 10.30 12.34 -19.38
C PHE A 85 10.20 10.86 -19.78
N THR A 86 10.96 10.43 -20.78
CA THR A 86 11.01 9.02 -21.20
C THR A 86 11.53 8.13 -20.08
N LEU A 87 12.64 8.52 -19.44
CA LEU A 87 13.22 7.78 -18.31
C LEU A 87 12.26 7.74 -17.11
N ALA A 88 11.61 8.85 -16.77
CA ALA A 88 10.62 8.89 -15.69
C ALA A 88 9.43 7.96 -15.97
N THR A 89 8.95 7.93 -17.22
CA THR A 89 7.87 7.03 -17.63
C THR A 89 8.29 5.57 -17.50
N LEU A 90 9.50 5.22 -17.95
CA LEU A 90 10.04 3.87 -17.80
C LEU A 90 10.18 3.48 -16.32
N LEU A 91 10.64 4.42 -15.47
CA LEU A 91 10.74 4.20 -14.03
C LEU A 91 9.37 3.93 -13.39
N ILE A 92 8.33 4.67 -13.78
CA ILE A 92 6.95 4.44 -13.30
C ILE A 92 6.45 3.05 -13.73
N LEU A 93 6.73 2.63 -14.97
CA LEU A 93 6.34 1.30 -15.45
C LEU A 93 7.04 0.19 -14.65
N ILE A 94 8.36 0.30 -14.46
CA ILE A 94 9.15 -0.63 -13.66
C ILE A 94 8.64 -0.66 -12.22
N PHE A 95 8.48 0.50 -11.60
CA PHE A 95 7.96 0.62 -10.23
C PHE A 95 6.58 -0.02 -10.08
N SER A 96 5.69 0.21 -11.05
CA SER A 96 4.33 -0.36 -11.05
C SER A 96 4.34 -1.86 -11.24
N PHE A 97 5.17 -2.38 -12.14
CA PHE A 97 5.33 -3.80 -12.37
C PHE A 97 5.79 -4.53 -11.11
N PHE A 98 6.85 -4.04 -10.47
CA PHE A 98 7.34 -4.62 -9.22
C PHE A 98 6.35 -4.46 -8.06
N SER A 99 5.67 -3.31 -7.96
CA SER A 99 4.62 -3.11 -6.95
C SER A 99 3.47 -4.12 -7.11
N PHE A 100 3.07 -4.41 -8.35
CA PHE A 100 2.03 -5.40 -8.63
C PHE A 100 2.48 -6.82 -8.28
N ILE A 101 3.71 -7.19 -8.62
CA ILE A 101 4.28 -8.48 -8.23
C ILE A 101 4.29 -8.61 -6.70
N ILE A 102 4.85 -7.63 -5.99
CA ILE A 102 4.90 -7.64 -4.53
C ILE A 102 3.48 -7.77 -3.96
N PHE A 103 2.53 -6.98 -4.47
CA PHE A 103 1.14 -7.06 -4.04
C PHE A 103 0.54 -8.45 -4.26
N ALA A 104 0.73 -9.06 -5.42
CA ALA A 104 0.19 -10.38 -5.74
C ALA A 104 0.70 -11.49 -4.79
N PHE A 105 1.95 -11.39 -4.32
CA PHE A 105 2.53 -12.36 -3.39
C PHE A 105 2.35 -12.02 -1.91
N THR A 106 2.02 -10.76 -1.58
CA THR A 106 1.85 -10.33 -0.18
C THR A 106 0.39 -10.13 0.20
N TYR A 107 -0.52 -10.07 -0.77
CA TYR A 107 -1.93 -9.87 -0.53
C TYR A 107 -2.57 -11.15 0.03
N SER A 108 -2.97 -11.06 1.29
CA SER A 108 -3.75 -12.10 1.97
C SER A 108 -5.20 -11.63 2.08
N PRO A 109 -6.14 -12.18 1.27
CA PRO A 109 -7.54 -11.76 1.33
C PRO A 109 -8.16 -12.08 2.69
N GLU A 110 -9.07 -11.22 3.13
CA GLU A 110 -9.81 -11.36 4.37
C GLU A 110 -11.31 -11.46 4.10
N HIS A 111 -11.95 -12.46 4.72
CA HIS A 111 -13.39 -12.66 4.65
C HIS A 111 -13.98 -12.81 6.05
N THR A 112 -15.16 -12.25 6.29
CA THR A 112 -15.92 -12.51 7.52
C THR A 112 -16.84 -13.68 7.28
N ILE A 113 -16.66 -14.75 8.04
CA ILE A 113 -17.43 -15.99 7.94
C ILE A 113 -18.08 -16.33 9.28
N THR A 114 -19.01 -17.27 9.28
CA THR A 114 -19.55 -17.86 10.52
C THR A 114 -18.94 -19.23 10.71
N LYS A 115 -18.27 -19.45 11.84
CA LYS A 115 -17.67 -20.73 12.24
C LYS A 115 -18.04 -20.98 13.70
N ASN A 116 -18.47 -22.20 14.03
CA ASN A 116 -18.92 -22.55 15.39
C ASN A 116 -19.99 -21.60 15.97
N ASN A 117 -20.94 -21.14 15.15
CA ASN A 117 -21.97 -20.15 15.48
C ASN A 117 -21.46 -18.74 15.84
N GLU A 118 -20.17 -18.46 15.65
CA GLU A 118 -19.56 -17.16 15.90
C GLU A 118 -19.07 -16.52 14.60
N LYS A 119 -19.05 -15.17 14.56
CA LYS A 119 -18.50 -14.43 13.43
C LYS A 119 -17.00 -14.28 13.59
N VAL A 120 -16.25 -14.81 12.64
CA VAL A 120 -14.78 -14.78 12.63
C VAL A 120 -14.26 -14.23 11.32
N ILE A 121 -13.06 -13.68 11.34
CA ILE A 121 -12.36 -13.17 10.16
C ILE A 121 -11.36 -14.24 9.73
N ALA A 122 -11.58 -14.83 8.56
CA ALA A 122 -10.64 -15.74 7.91
C ALA A 122 -9.69 -14.92 7.04
N LYS A 123 -8.38 -15.02 7.29
CA LYS A 123 -7.32 -14.43 6.47
C LYS A 123 -6.57 -15.55 5.78
N VAL A 124 -6.64 -15.58 4.45
CA VAL A 124 -5.96 -16.61 3.65
C VAL A 124 -4.59 -16.09 3.27
N HIS A 125 -3.54 -16.80 3.66
CA HIS A 125 -2.18 -16.55 3.24
C HIS A 125 -1.84 -17.46 2.07
N MET A 126 -1.47 -16.85 0.93
CA MET A 126 -1.00 -17.59 -0.23
C MET A 126 0.51 -17.79 -0.14
N GLY A 127 0.95 -19.03 0.08
CA GLY A 127 2.33 -19.44 -0.14
C GLY A 127 2.51 -20.08 -1.52
N LEU A 128 3.77 -20.25 -1.94
CA LEU A 128 4.13 -20.89 -3.23
C LEU A 128 3.70 -22.37 -3.32
N LEU A 129 3.63 -23.07 -2.19
CA LEU A 129 3.38 -24.51 -2.10
C LEU A 129 2.20 -24.86 -1.19
N HIS A 130 1.92 -24.01 -0.22
CA HIS A 130 0.87 -24.19 0.77
C HIS A 130 0.12 -22.88 0.95
N SER A 131 -1.20 -22.94 0.98
CA SER A 131 -2.03 -21.86 1.47
C SER A 131 -2.51 -22.22 2.86
N PHE A 132 -2.60 -21.24 3.76
CA PHE A 132 -3.17 -21.48 5.08
C PHE A 132 -4.12 -20.36 5.45
N THR A 133 -5.13 -20.69 6.24
CA THR A 133 -6.14 -19.75 6.72
C THR A 133 -5.95 -19.55 8.20
N GLU A 134 -5.68 -18.31 8.59
CA GLU A 134 -5.67 -17.88 9.98
C GLU A 134 -7.03 -17.27 10.34
N PHE A 135 -7.50 -17.56 11.55
CA PHE A 135 -8.75 -17.02 12.06
C PHE A 135 -8.47 -15.91 13.08
N TYR A 136 -9.28 -14.86 13.01
CA TYR A 136 -9.19 -13.70 13.88
C TYR A 136 -10.57 -13.33 14.41
N GLU A 137 -10.60 -12.81 15.62
CA GLU A 137 -11.80 -12.25 16.23
C GLU A 137 -12.00 -10.79 15.81
N PRO A 138 -13.23 -10.39 15.46
CA PRO A 138 -13.54 -9.00 15.15
C PRO A 138 -13.56 -8.16 16.43
N ALA A 139 -12.49 -7.40 16.68
CA ALA A 139 -12.48 -6.44 17.80
C ALA A 139 -13.29 -5.18 17.46
N THR A 140 -13.11 -4.64 16.25
CA THR A 140 -13.88 -3.49 15.73
C THR A 140 -13.95 -3.56 14.20
N ILE A 141 -14.56 -2.56 13.55
CA ILE A 141 -14.50 -2.41 12.09
C ILE A 141 -13.07 -2.18 11.57
N PHE A 142 -12.17 -1.66 12.41
CA PHE A 142 -10.79 -1.33 12.03
C PHE A 142 -9.76 -2.36 12.49
N PHE A 143 -10.06 -3.09 13.57
CA PHE A 143 -9.10 -3.96 14.23
C PHE A 143 -9.63 -5.38 14.38
N LYS A 144 -8.69 -6.32 14.43
CA LYS A 144 -8.90 -7.74 14.69
C LYS A 144 -7.86 -8.25 15.69
N ARG A 145 -8.18 -9.33 16.39
CA ARG A 145 -7.27 -10.03 17.32
C ARG A 145 -7.08 -11.47 16.89
N PRO A 146 -5.95 -12.11 17.20
CA PRO A 146 -5.81 -13.55 17.01
C PRO A 146 -6.96 -14.31 17.66
N SER A 147 -7.46 -15.35 16.99
CA SER A 147 -8.45 -16.26 17.55
C SER A 147 -7.76 -17.52 18.07
N ASP A 148 -8.38 -18.20 19.03
CA ASP A 148 -7.95 -19.52 19.50
C ASP A 148 -8.26 -20.66 18.49
N ILE A 149 -8.99 -20.36 17.41
CA ILE A 149 -9.29 -21.33 16.35
C ILE A 149 -8.00 -21.68 15.60
N GLN A 150 -7.66 -22.97 15.57
CA GLN A 150 -6.49 -23.47 14.85
C GLN A 150 -6.52 -23.07 13.37
N HIS A 151 -5.35 -22.72 12.83
CA HIS A 151 -5.19 -22.42 11.42
C HIS A 151 -5.43 -23.67 10.57
N GLU A 152 -5.95 -23.46 9.37
CA GLU A 152 -6.21 -24.55 8.41
C GLU A 152 -5.18 -24.48 7.28
N GLU A 153 -4.42 -25.56 7.08
CA GLU A 153 -3.44 -25.68 6.00
C GLU A 153 -4.01 -26.45 4.81
N PHE A 154 -3.88 -25.87 3.62
CA PHE A 154 -4.28 -26.45 2.36
C PHE A 154 -3.04 -26.71 1.50
N LYS A 155 -2.87 -27.97 1.08
CA LYS A 155 -1.79 -28.38 0.16
C LYS A 155 -2.11 -27.99 -1.29
N GLY A 156 -2.22 -26.69 -1.56
CA GLY A 156 -2.42 -26.13 -2.90
C GLY A 156 -3.72 -26.52 -3.61
N SER A 157 -4.58 -27.34 -3.00
CA SER A 157 -5.95 -27.61 -3.47
C SER A 157 -6.84 -26.46 -3.00
N TYR A 158 -7.48 -25.79 -3.96
CA TYR A 158 -8.49 -24.75 -3.71
C TYR A 158 -9.81 -25.31 -3.12
N ASP A 159 -9.90 -26.63 -2.95
CA ASP A 159 -11.08 -27.32 -2.46
C ASP A 159 -10.76 -28.08 -1.15
N PRO A 160 -11.34 -27.68 -0.01
CA PRO A 160 -11.29 -28.41 1.27
C PRO A 160 -11.97 -29.77 1.26
N TYR A 161 -12.83 -30.06 0.26
CA TYR A 161 -13.76 -31.18 0.25
C TYR A 161 -13.41 -32.30 -0.75
N LYS A 162 -12.14 -32.41 -1.15
CA LYS A 162 -11.66 -33.57 -1.90
C LYS A 162 -11.35 -34.76 -1.01
#